data_AF-A0A935XPS2-F1
#
_entry.id   AF-A0A935XPS2-F1
#
_cell.length_a   1.000
_cell.length_b   1.000
_cell.length_c   1.000
_cell.angle_alpha   90.00
_cell.angle_beta   90.00
_cell.angle_gamma   90.00
#
_symmetry.space_group_name_H-M   'P 1'
#
loop_
_entity.id
_entity.type
_entity.pdbx_description
1 polymer ?
#
loop_
_entity_poly.entity_id
_entity_poly.type
_entity_poly.pdbx_seq_one_letter_code
_entity_poly.pdbx_strand_id
1 'polypeptide(L)' 'MQEMLVEIDGTQIRLAPGAQIRSPENRLLVPSAVPTGALVKYTLDKGGLLQRVWLLTDEEAARPDKRRD' A
#
# COMPACT_ATOMS: atom_id res chain seq x y z
N MET A 1 -20.21 8.06 -1.82
CA MET A 1 -18.77 8.22 -1.55
C MET A 1 -18.13 6.87 -1.83
N GLN A 2 -17.31 6.73 -2.87
CA GLN A 2 -16.74 5.44 -3.26
C GLN A 2 -15.71 5.05 -2.20
N GLU A 3 -16.07 4.11 -1.33
CA GLU A 3 -15.17 3.57 -0.32
C GLU A 3 -14.17 2.66 -1.03
N MET A 4 -12.98 3.19 -1.30
CA MET A 4 -11.91 2.43 -1.96
C MET A 4 -11.27 1.51 -0.92
N LEU A 5 -11.85 0.33 -0.76
CA LEU A 5 -11.29 -0.75 0.05
C LEU A 5 -10.34 -1.56 -0.84
N VAL A 6 -9.12 -1.79 -0.33
CA VAL A 6 -8.13 -2.66 -0.96
C VAL A 6 -7.73 -3.73 0.05
N GLU A 7 -7.65 -4.97 -0.39
CA GLU A 7 -7.16 -6.07 0.45
C GLU A 7 -5.66 -6.19 0.29
N ILE A 8 -4.95 -6.03 1.39
CA ILE A 8 -3.49 -6.05 1.43
C ILE A 8 -3.05 -6.90 2.60
N ASP A 9 -2.24 -7.93 2.34
CA ASP A 9 -1.79 -8.88 3.35
C ASP A 9 -2.97 -9.49 4.15
N GLY A 10 -4.09 -9.78 3.46
CA GLY A 10 -5.32 -10.28 4.07
C GLY A 10 -6.08 -9.24 4.92
N THR A 11 -5.61 -8.00 4.97
CA THR A 11 -6.27 -6.90 5.68
C THR A 11 -6.98 -5.98 4.70
N GLN A 12 -8.27 -5.79 4.88
CA GLN A 12 -9.01 -4.76 4.13
C GLN A 12 -8.68 -3.39 4.68
N ILE A 13 -8.01 -2.56 3.87
CA ILE A 13 -7.64 -1.20 4.27
C ILE A 13 -8.38 -0.17 3.41
N ARG A 14 -8.81 0.90 4.07
CA ARG A 14 -9.53 2.02 3.45
C ARG A 14 -8.54 3.05 2.91
N LEU A 15 -8.62 3.29 1.61
CA LEU A 15 -7.84 4.31 0.93
C LEU A 15 -8.46 5.70 1.10
N ALA A 16 -7.61 6.72 1.24
CA ALA A 16 -8.04 8.11 1.18
C ALA A 16 -8.61 8.43 -0.22
N PRO A 17 -9.51 9.42 -0.33
CA PRO A 17 -9.93 9.95 -1.63
C PRO A 17 -8.71 10.50 -2.37
N GLY A 18 -8.29 9.83 -3.45
CA GLY A 18 -7.09 10.17 -4.21
C GLY A 18 -5.82 9.42 -3.80
N ALA A 19 -5.92 8.36 -3.00
CA ALA A 19 -4.78 7.52 -2.68
C ALA A 19 -4.18 6.89 -3.93
N GLN A 20 -2.85 6.76 -3.96
CA GLN A 20 -2.12 6.15 -5.06
C GLN A 20 -1.48 4.86 -4.60
N ILE A 21 -1.73 3.78 -5.34
CA ILE A 21 -1.05 2.49 -5.17
C ILE A 21 0.05 2.40 -6.21
N ARG A 22 1.28 2.13 -5.78
CA ARG A 22 2.42 1.93 -6.66
C ARG A 22 2.96 0.52 -6.58
N SER A 23 3.36 -0.02 -7.72
CA SER A 23 4.07 -1.29 -7.80
C SER A 23 5.49 -1.15 -7.26
N PRO A 24 6.21 -2.26 -7.03
CA PRO A 24 7.63 -2.19 -6.71
C PRO A 24 8.45 -1.52 -7.82
N GLU A 25 7.99 -1.62 -9.06
CA GLU A 25 8.53 -0.90 -10.22
C GLU A 25 8.04 0.56 -10.33
N ASN A 26 7.47 1.12 -9.26
CA ASN A 26 6.97 2.49 -9.16
C ASN A 26 5.87 2.84 -10.19
N ARG A 27 5.14 1.85 -10.70
CA ARG A 27 4.00 2.04 -11.62
C ARG A 27 2.71 2.22 -10.85
N LEU A 28 1.81 3.08 -11.32
CA LEU A 28 0.49 3.23 -10.70
C LEU A 28 -0.35 1.96 -10.93
N LEU A 29 -0.79 1.34 -9.85
CA LEU A 29 -1.66 0.17 -9.85
C LEU A 29 -3.09 0.57 -9.48
N VAL A 30 -4.05 -0.13 -10.06
CA VAL A 30 -5.43 -0.12 -9.59
C VAL A 30 -5.60 -1.12 -8.45
N PRO A 31 -6.55 -0.91 -7.51
CA PRO A 31 -6.77 -1.82 -6.38
C PRO A 31 -7.02 -3.27 -6.80
N SER A 32 -7.68 -3.50 -7.93
CA SER A 32 -7.96 -4.82 -8.48
C SER A 32 -6.74 -5.57 -9.02
N ALA A 33 -5.61 -4.88 -9.23
CA ALA A 33 -4.37 -5.46 -9.72
C ALA A 33 -3.39 -5.83 -8.58
N VAL A 34 -3.77 -5.57 -7.32
CA VAL A 34 -2.95 -5.93 -6.17
C VAL A 34 -3.14 -7.42 -5.87
N PRO A 35 -2.07 -8.24 -5.85
CA PRO A 35 -2.17 -9.64 -5.47
C PRO A 35 -2.60 -9.78 -4.01
N THR A 36 -3.50 -10.71 -3.73
CA THR A 36 -3.83 -11.11 -2.35
C THR A 36 -2.57 -11.63 -1.65
N GLY A 37 -2.24 -11.08 -0.48
CA GLY A 37 -1.02 -11.44 0.26
C GLY A 37 0.24 -10.67 -0.16
N ALA A 38 0.13 -9.69 -1.07
CA ALA A 38 1.27 -8.83 -1.39
C ALA A 38 1.63 -7.94 -0.20
N LEU A 39 2.93 -7.86 0.10
CA LEU A 39 3.45 -6.95 1.11
C LEU A 39 3.45 -5.53 0.57
N VAL A 40 2.95 -4.58 1.35
CA VAL A 40 2.99 -3.17 0.99
C VAL A 40 3.55 -2.34 2.13
N LYS A 41 4.12 -1.21 1.74
CA LYS A 41 4.37 -0.07 2.60
C LYS A 41 3.31 0.99 2.37
N TYR A 42 2.90 1.67 3.43
CA TYR A 42 1.95 2.77 3.29
C TYR A 42 2.32 3.97 4.14
N THR A 43 1.81 5.13 3.72
CA THR A 43 1.85 6.37 4.50
C THR A 43 0.44 6.87 4.74
N LEU A 44 0.18 7.25 5.98
CA LEU A 44 -1.08 7.85 6.40
C LEU A 44 -0.99 9.38 6.23
N ASP A 45 -2.10 10.00 5.84
CA ASP A 45 -2.28 11.45 5.87
C ASP A 45 -2.53 11.94 7.31
N LYS A 46 -2.59 13.26 7.51
CA LYS A 46 -2.92 13.90 8.79
C LYS A 46 -4.26 13.45 9.37
N GLY A 47 -5.19 13.02 8.52
CA GLY A 47 -6.47 12.42 8.92
C GLY A 47 -6.42 10.93 9.29
N GLY A 48 -5.25 10.29 9.27
CA GLY A 48 -5.09 8.86 9.53
C GLY A 48 -5.55 7.95 8.39
N LEU A 49 -5.80 8.50 7.19
CA LEU A 49 -6.19 7.75 6.00
C LEU A 49 -4.98 7.40 5.14
N LEU A 50 -4.98 6.23 4.49
CA LEU A 50 -3.92 5.84 3.55
C LEU A 50 -3.81 6.85 2.40
N GLN A 51 -2.71 7.60 2.34
CA GLN A 51 -2.45 8.57 1.29
C GLN A 51 -1.69 7.94 0.11
N ARG A 52 -0.70 7.11 0.39
CA ARG A 52 0.14 6.44 -0.60
C ARG A 52 0.49 5.04 -0.14
N VAL A 53 0.45 4.11 -1.08
CA VAL A 53 0.73 2.70 -0.89
C VAL A 53 1.77 2.28 -1.93
N TRP A 54 2.77 1.51 -1.51
CA TRP A 54 3.83 0.96 -2.35
C TRP A 54 3.88 -0.54 -2.11
N LEU A 55 3.69 -1.34 -3.15
CA LEU A 55 3.95 -2.77 -3.09
C LEU A 55 5.46 -2.97 -2.96
N LEU A 56 5.82 -3.84 -2.02
CA LEU A 56 7.18 -4.30 -1.81
C LEU A 56 7.36 -5.62 -2.55
N THR A 57 8.56 -5.85 -3.08
CA THR A 57 8.97 -7.22 -3.44
C THR A 57 9.23 -8.04 -2.19
N ASP A 58 9.15 -9.38 -2.29
CA ASP A 58 9.50 -10.29 -1.19
C ASP A 58 10.92 -10.00 -0.64
N GLU A 59 11.84 -9.66 -1.53
CA GLU A 59 13.22 -9.29 -1.19
C GLU A 59 13.31 -7.98 -0.38
N GLU A 60 12.48 -6.99 -0.69
CA GLU A 60 12.42 -5.74 0.05
C GLU A 60 11.68 -5.89 1.38
N ALA A 61 10.65 -6.72 1.43
CA ALA A 61 9.93 -6.97 2.67
C ALA A 61 10.73 -7.85 3.66
N ALA A 62 11.60 -8.72 3.15
CA ALA A 62 12.57 -9.47 3.95
C ALA A 62 13.69 -8.56 4.50
N ARG A 63 13.93 -7.40 3.91
CA ARG A 63 14.84 -6.40 4.47
C ARG A 63 14.09 -5.62 5.56
N PRO A 64 14.55 -5.68 6.83
CA PRO A 64 13.91 -4.90 7.88
C PRO A 64 14.00 -3.42 7.51
N ASP A 65 12.88 -2.71 7.63
CA ASP A 65 12.82 -1.27 7.40
C ASP A 65 13.94 -0.65 8.22
N LYS A 66 14.92 -0.03 7.55
CA LYS A 66 16.03 0.68 8.20
C LYS A 66 15.44 1.94 8.85
N ARG A 67 14.64 1.74 9.88
CA ARG A 67 14.11 2.78 10.75
C ARG A 67 15.35 3.35 11.42
N ARG A 68 15.76 4.53 10.93
CA ARG A 68 16.92 5.29 11.39
C ARG A 68 16.93 5.29 12.92
N ASP A 69 18.01 4.74 13.46
CA ASP A 69 18.55 5.05 14.79
C ASP A 69 18.77 6.58 14.91
#